data_AF-A0A1T5B9Z1-F1
#
_entry.id   AF-A0A1T5B9Z1-F1
#
_cell.length_a   1.000
_cell.length_b   1.000
_cell.length_c   1.000
_cell.angle_alpha   90.00
_cell.angle_beta   90.00
_cell.angle_gamma   90.00
#
_symmetry.space_group_name_H-M   'P 1'
#
loop_
_entity.id
_entity.type
_entity.pdbx_description
1 polymer ?
#
loop_
_entity_poly.entity_id
_entity_poly.type
_entity_poly.pdbx_seq_one_letter_code
_entity_poly.pdbx_strand_id
1 'polypeptide(L)' 'MSKVKLYLTYRKRSYLLYMALYITGFIVANCIFGPPKHYVAPILSTILVYSFLEFREYKSWKKENY' A
#
# COMPACT_ATOMS: atom_id res chain seq x y z
N MET A 1 -23.37 7.65 -8.27
CA MET A 1 -22.19 6.84 -7.88
C MET A 1 -21.75 7.28 -6.49
N SER A 2 -21.57 6.38 -5.51
CA SER A 2 -21.10 6.78 -4.17
C SER A 2 -19.66 7.32 -4.23
N LYS A 3 -19.33 8.32 -3.39
CA LYS A 3 -18.00 8.96 -3.28
C LYS A 3 -16.90 7.91 -3.09
N VAL A 4 -17.17 6.91 -2.26
CA VAL A 4 -16.27 5.77 -2.00
C VAL A 4 -16.03 4.96 -3.27
N LYS A 5 -17.07 4.76 -4.08
CA LYS A 5 -17.00 3.96 -5.32
C LYS A 5 -16.17 4.67 -6.40
N LEU A 6 -16.25 6.01 -6.46
CA LEU A 6 -15.45 6.83 -7.37
C LEU A 6 -13.96 6.82 -6.96
N TYR A 7 -13.70 6.93 -5.66
CA TYR A 7 -12.36 6.81 -5.10
C TYR A 7 -11.71 5.44 -5.37
N LEU A 8 -12.44 4.34 -5.13
CA LEU A 8 -11.94 2.99 -5.40
C LEU A 8 -11.60 2.78 -6.88
N THR A 9 -12.35 3.41 -7.79
CA THR A 9 -12.09 3.33 -9.23
C THR A 9 -10.81 4.08 -9.61
N TYR A 10 -10.62 5.29 -9.07
CA TYR A 10 -9.39 6.06 -9.23
C TYR A 10 -8.17 5.31 -8.68
N ARG A 11 -8.34 4.70 -7.50
CA ARG A 11 -7.26 4.10 -6.74
C ARG A 11 -6.80 2.73 -7.25
N LYS A 12 -7.65 2.00 -7.98
CA LYS A 12 -7.37 0.63 -8.44
C LYS A 12 -6.01 0.49 -9.14
N ARG A 13 -5.62 1.46 -9.97
CA ARG A 13 -4.34 1.44 -10.70
C ARG A 13 -3.15 1.71 -9.77
N SER A 14 -3.24 2.73 -8.93
CA SER A 14 -2.16 3.09 -7.98
C SER A 14 -1.96 1.99 -6.93
N TYR A 15 -3.05 1.39 -6.45
CA TYR A 15 -3.00 0.28 -5.49
C TYR A 15 -2.19 -0.91 -6.02
N LEU A 16 -2.43 -1.31 -7.28
CA LEU A 16 -1.68 -2.39 -7.93
C LEU A 16 -0.18 -2.04 -8.06
N LEU A 17 0.15 -0.79 -8.40
CA LEU A 17 1.53 -0.34 -8.50
C LEU A 17 2.26 -0.36 -7.15
N TYR A 18 1.62 0.12 -6.08
CA TYR A 18 2.20 0.04 -4.73
C TYR A 18 2.39 -1.41 -4.28
N MET A 19 1.49 -2.31 -4.69
CA MET A 19 1.61 -3.75 -4.40
C MET A 19 2.77 -4.41 -5.12
N ALA A 20 2.94 -4.13 -6.40
CA ALA A 20 4.09 -4.60 -7.15
C ALA A 20 5.40 -4.07 -6.54
N LEU A 21 5.46 -2.77 -6.20
CA LEU A 21 6.64 -2.16 -5.57
C LEU A 21 6.93 -2.77 -4.20
N TYR A 22 5.91 -3.01 -3.38
CA TYR A 22 6.06 -3.60 -2.07
C TYR A 22 6.59 -5.04 -2.16
N ILE A 23 5.99 -5.88 -3.01
CA ILE A 23 6.44 -7.27 -3.21
C ILE A 23 7.87 -7.28 -3.74
N THR A 24 8.19 -6.41 -4.70
CA THR A 24 9.56 -6.31 -5.25
C THR A 24 10.56 -5.91 -4.17
N GLY A 25 10.25 -4.89 -3.36
CA GLY A 25 11.10 -4.48 -2.24
C GLY A 25 11.24 -5.58 -1.18
N PHE A 26 10.17 -6.32 -0.91
CA PHE A 26 10.19 -7.44 0.02
C PHE A 26 11.08 -8.58 -0.50
N ILE A 27 10.99 -8.95 -1.78
CA ILE A 27 11.86 -9.96 -2.40
C ILE A 27 13.33 -9.53 -2.30
N VAL A 28 13.65 -8.29 -2.68
CA VAL A 28 15.03 -7.76 -2.60
C VAL A 28 15.54 -7.79 -1.15
N ALA A 29 14.73 -7.38 -0.18
CA ALA A 29 15.10 -7.44 1.23
C ALA A 29 15.38 -8.89 1.69
N ASN A 30 14.55 -9.85 1.27
CA ASN A 30 14.79 -11.27 1.56
C ASN A 30 16.08 -11.80 0.91
N CYS A 31 16.43 -11.34 -0.29
CA CYS A 31 17.68 -11.73 -0.95
C CYS A 31 18.91 -11.20 -0.21
N ILE A 32 18.85 -10.01 0.38
CA ILE A 32 19.99 -9.38 1.07
C ILE A 32 20.13 -9.87 2.51
N PHE A 33 19.02 -9.88 3.26
CA PHE A 33 19.02 -10.17 4.71
C PHE A 33 18.67 -11.63 5.04
N GLY A 34 18.28 -12.41 4.03
CA GLY A 34 17.71 -13.74 4.22
C GLY A 34 16.23 -13.72 4.61
N PRO A 35 15.56 -14.88 4.60
CA PRO A 35 14.15 -14.97 4.96
C PRO A 35 13.94 -14.63 6.46
N PRO A 36 12.92 -13.84 6.81
CA PRO A 36 12.65 -13.50 8.19
C PRO A 36 12.28 -14.76 8.98
N LYS A 37 12.94 -14.95 10.13
CA LYS A 37 12.60 -16.04 11.06
C LYS A 37 11.18 -15.90 11.64
N HIS A 38 10.68 -14.68 11.74
CA HIS A 38 9.32 -14.38 12.21
C HIS A 38 8.61 -13.47 11.20
N TYR A 39 7.60 -14.01 10.52
CA TYR A 39 6.82 -13.28 9.52
C TYR A 39 5.86 -12.24 10.11
N VAL A 40 5.62 -12.28 11.42
CA VAL A 40 4.71 -11.36 12.12
C VAL A 40 5.15 -9.89 11.97
N ALA A 41 6.43 -9.60 12.18
CA ALA A 41 6.96 -8.25 12.06
C ALA A 41 6.84 -7.66 10.64
N PRO A 42 7.26 -8.35 9.56
CA PRO A 42 7.07 -7.85 8.21
C PRO A 42 5.60 -7.71 7.84
N ILE A 43 4.72 -8.64 8.22
CA ILE A 43 3.26 -8.54 7.96
C ILE A 43 2.67 -7.28 8.63
N LEU A 44 2.98 -7.05 9.91
CA LEU A 44 2.52 -5.85 10.61
C LEU A 44 3.06 -4.58 9.96
N SER A 45 4.33 -4.59 9.52
CA SER A 45 4.92 -3.46 8.80
C SER A 45 4.19 -3.20 7.48
N THR A 46 3.79 -4.26 6.74
CA THR A 46 3.00 -4.13 5.50
C THR A 46 1.69 -3.42 5.79
N ILE A 47 0.95 -3.89 6.79
CA ILE A 47 -0.37 -3.37 7.14
C ILE A 47 -0.26 -1.89 7.50
N LEU A 48 0.70 -1.52 8.35
CA LEU A 48 0.89 -0.13 8.77
C LEU A 48 1.28 0.78 7.61
N VAL A 49 2.24 0.36 6.77
CA VAL A 49 2.69 1.15 5.61
C VAL A 49 1.54 1.34 4.61
N TYR A 50 0.80 0.27 4.33
CA TYR A 50 -0.36 0.34 3.44
C TYR A 50 -1.44 1.24 3.99
N SER A 51 -1.85 1.08 5.25
CA SER A 51 -2.87 1.93 5.86
C SER A 51 -2.47 3.40 5.89
N PHE A 52 -1.19 3.69 6.11
CA PHE A 52 -0.69 5.07 6.12
C PHE A 52 -0.69 5.70 4.73
N LEU A 53 -0.20 4.98 3.72
CA LEU A 53 -0.32 5.40 2.32
C LEU A 53 -1.79 5.55 1.93
N GLU A 54 -2.64 4.64 2.42
CA GLU A 54 -4.08 4.66 2.20
C GLU A 54 -4.71 5.95 2.67
N PHE A 55 -4.42 6.31 3.92
CA PHE A 55 -4.90 7.53 4.54
C PHE A 55 -4.38 8.78 3.82
N ARG A 56 -3.10 8.82 3.43
CA ARG A 56 -2.51 10.00 2.79
C ARG A 56 -3.09 10.25 1.40
N GLU A 57 -3.22 9.22 0.58
CA GLU A 57 -3.81 9.35 -0.76
C GLU A 57 -5.31 9.69 -0.70
N TYR A 58 -6.05 9.14 0.26
CA TYR A 58 -7.46 9.49 0.44
C TYR A 58 -7.61 10.96 0.84
N LYS A 59 -6.77 11.42 1.77
CA LYS A 59 -6.75 12.84 2.18
C LYS A 59 -6.40 13.77 1.02
N SER A 60 -5.43 13.41 0.18
CA SER A 60 -5.05 14.20 -1.00
C SER A 60 -6.18 14.25 -2.03
N TRP A 61 -6.74 13.09 -2.39
CA TRP A 61 -7.85 12.99 -3.33
C TRP A 61 -9.07 13.78 -2.84
N LYS A 62 -9.37 13.70 -1.55
CA LYS A 62 -10.45 14.48 -0.93
C LYS A 62 -10.21 15.98 -1.04
N LYS A 63 -8.97 16.47 -0.96
CA LYS A 63 -8.66 17.90 -1.07
C LYS A 63 -8.73 18.42 -2.52
N GLU A 64 -8.48 17.57 -3.50
CA GLU A 64 -8.52 17.96 -4.92
C GLU A 64 -9.93 17.87 -5.53
N ASN A 65 -10.79 17.03 -4.97
CA ASN A 65 -12.15 16.79 -5.47
C ASN A 65 -13.24 17.46 -4.60
N TYR A 66 -12.88 18.14 -3.51
CA TYR A 66 -13.75 18.91 -2.61
C TYR A 66 -13.08 20.19 -2.16
#